data_AF-A0A1S1LI98-F1
#
_entry.id   AF-A0A1S1LI98-F1
#
_cell.length_a   1.000
_cell.length_b   1.000
_cell.length_c   1.000
_cell.angle_alpha   90.00
_cell.angle_beta   90.00
_cell.angle_gamma   90.00
#
_symmetry.space_group_name_H-M   'P 1'
#
loop_
_entity.id
_entity.type
_entity.pdbx_description
1 polymer ?
#
loop_
_entity_poly.entity_id
_entity_poly.type
_entity_poly.pdbx_seq_one_letter_code
_entity_poly.pdbx_strand_id
1 'polypeptide(L)'
;MGKHSKPEDLVTAISETRLIELRREAHASDRAAGPFVDPSVLRRCELILDRRGELWAAAVLGRDISRRSVGVPHRPHLIPGEDRVLVAADAEEDQTAIGHLDPDLHVR
;
A
#
# COMPACT_ATOMS: atom_id res chain seq x y z
N MET A 1 -6.40 -29.16 -19.70
CA MET A 1 -5.02 -28.86 -19.25
C MET A 1 -5.04 -27.51 -18.56
N GLY A 2 -5.19 -27.51 -17.23
CA GLY A 2 -5.23 -26.29 -16.43
C GLY A 2 -3.84 -25.67 -16.41
N LYS A 3 -3.72 -24.44 -16.91
CA LYS A 3 -2.51 -23.63 -16.71
C LYS A 3 -2.50 -23.26 -15.23
N HIS A 4 -1.83 -24.07 -14.42
CA HIS A 4 -1.34 -23.60 -13.13
C HIS A 4 -0.24 -22.58 -13.45
N SER A 5 -0.64 -21.33 -13.68
CA SER A 5 0.30 -20.22 -13.57
C SER A 5 0.91 -20.34 -12.18
N LYS A 6 2.22 -20.54 -12.12
CA LYS A 6 2.95 -20.43 -10.87
C LYS A 6 2.62 -19.05 -10.28
N PRO A 7 2.54 -18.88 -8.95
CA PRO A 7 2.51 -17.55 -8.37
C PRO A 7 3.90 -16.98 -8.61
N GLU A 8 4.10 -16.45 -9.81
CA GLU A 8 5.24 -15.62 -10.17
C GLU A 8 5.19 -14.41 -9.24
N ASP A 9 6.06 -14.44 -8.22
CA ASP A 9 6.31 -13.43 -7.18
C ASP A 9 5.45 -12.18 -7.34
N LEU A 10 4.17 -12.29 -6.94
CA LEU A 10 3.29 -11.15 -6.99
C LEU A 10 3.84 -10.13 -6.00
N VAL A 11 4.22 -8.98 -6.54
CA VAL A 11 4.84 -7.89 -5.78
C VAL A 11 3.93 -7.41 -4.64
N THR A 12 2.61 -7.66 -4.73
CA THR A 12 1.61 -7.49 -3.67
C THR A 12 0.57 -8.62 -3.75
N ALA A 13 0.02 -9.02 -2.61
CA ALA A 13 -1.07 -10.02 -2.55
C ALA A 13 -2.46 -9.43 -2.83
N ILE A 14 -2.58 -8.10 -2.91
CA ILE A 14 -3.86 -7.41 -3.09
C ILE A 14 -4.27 -7.48 -4.56
N SER A 15 -5.53 -7.82 -4.83
CA SER A 15 -6.08 -7.79 -6.18
C SER A 15 -6.14 -6.38 -6.77
N GLU A 16 -6.00 -6.24 -8.10
CA GLU A 16 -6.04 -4.91 -8.75
C GLU A 16 -7.36 -4.17 -8.48
N THR A 17 -8.50 -4.88 -8.47
CA THR A 17 -9.80 -4.28 -8.13
C THR A 17 -9.77 -3.64 -6.74
N ARG A 18 -9.18 -4.33 -5.75
CA ARG A 18 -9.08 -3.82 -4.39
C ARG A 18 -8.06 -2.68 -4.28
N LEU A 19 -6.97 -2.72 -5.03
CA LEU A 19 -6.02 -1.59 -5.12
C LEU A 19 -6.70 -0.32 -5.65
N ILE A 20 -7.55 -0.43 -6.67
CA ILE A 20 -8.31 0.71 -7.20
C ILE A 20 -9.23 1.31 -6.13
N GLU A 21 -9.91 0.47 -5.35
CA GLU A 21 -10.77 0.91 -4.24
C GLU A 21 -9.95 1.62 -3.15
N LEU A 22 -8.86 1.01 -2.70
CA LEU A 22 -7.96 1.60 -1.68
C LEU A 22 -7.42 2.96 -2.12
N ARG A 23 -6.99 3.08 -3.39
CA ARG A 23 -6.56 4.36 -3.96
C ARG A 23 -7.69 5.40 -3.88
N ARG A 24 -8.90 5.04 -4.28
CA ARG A 24 -10.07 5.93 -4.25
C ARG A 24 -10.43 6.36 -2.82
N GLU A 25 -10.46 5.42 -1.90
CA GLU A 25 -10.77 5.64 -0.47
C GLU A 25 -9.73 6.56 0.18
N ALA A 26 -8.44 6.25 0.02
CA ALA A 26 -7.36 7.04 0.60
C ALA A 26 -7.34 8.48 0.05
N HIS A 27 -7.56 8.69 -1.26
CA HIS A 27 -7.67 10.03 -1.81
C HIS A 27 -8.91 10.78 -1.31
N ALA A 28 -10.02 10.09 -1.04
CA ALA A 28 -11.18 10.71 -0.43
C ALA A 28 -10.90 11.12 1.03
N SER A 29 -10.22 10.25 1.79
CA SER A 29 -9.79 10.55 3.16
C SER A 29 -8.78 11.69 3.24
N ASP A 30 -7.81 11.75 2.32
CA ASP A 30 -6.85 12.85 2.23
C ASP A 30 -7.55 14.20 2.02
N ARG A 31 -8.50 14.27 1.07
CA ARG A 31 -9.32 15.47 0.85
C ARG A 31 -10.16 15.85 2.08
N ALA A 32 -10.66 14.87 2.82
CA ALA A 32 -11.47 15.10 4.01
C ALA A 32 -10.64 15.57 5.23
N ALA A 33 -9.37 15.17 5.32
CA ALA A 33 -8.45 15.57 6.39
C ALA A 33 -8.05 17.06 6.31
N GLY A 34 -8.33 17.73 5.19
CA GLY A 34 -8.00 19.14 4.98
C GLY A 34 -6.53 19.36 4.61
N PRO A 35 -6.01 20.59 4.72
CA PRO A 35 -4.68 20.94 4.22
C PRO A 35 -3.53 20.50 5.14
N PHE A 36 -3.84 19.88 6.28
CA PHE A 36 -2.85 19.54 7.29
C PHE A 36 -2.33 18.11 7.09
N VAL A 37 -1.02 17.99 7.21
CA VAL A 37 -0.33 16.70 7.15
C VAL A 37 -0.42 16.01 8.51
N ASP A 38 -0.77 14.72 8.50
CA ASP A 38 -0.69 13.88 9.70
C ASP A 38 0.72 13.27 9.81
N PRO A 39 1.54 13.70 10.80
CA PRO A 39 2.90 13.21 10.94
C PRO A 39 2.96 11.71 11.30
N SER A 40 1.91 11.16 11.89
CA SER A 40 1.84 9.74 12.23
C SER A 40 1.68 8.87 10.98
N VAL A 41 0.89 9.34 10.01
CA VAL A 41 0.71 8.68 8.71
C VAL A 41 2.02 8.70 7.93
N LEU A 42 2.71 9.85 7.89
CA LEU A 42 4.01 9.95 7.22
C LEU A 42 5.04 9.00 7.82
N ARG A 43 5.17 8.99 9.15
CA ARG A 43 6.10 8.10 9.84
C ARG A 43 5.79 6.63 9.55
N ARG A 44 4.50 6.27 9.52
CA ARG A 44 4.09 4.91 9.18
C ARG A 44 4.41 4.55 7.73
N CYS A 45 4.17 5.47 6.81
CA CYS A 45 4.53 5.32 5.40
C CYS A 45 6.03 5.09 5.22
N GLU A 46 6.89 5.85 5.90
CA GLU A 46 8.34 5.66 5.86
C GLU A 46 8.77 4.25 6.29
N LEU A 47 8.19 3.74 7.38
CA LEU A 47 8.46 2.39 7.89
C LEU A 47 7.97 1.31 6.92
N ILE A 48 6.82 1.53 6.27
CA ILE A 48 6.30 0.60 5.26
C ILE A 48 7.23 0.55 4.06
N LEU A 49 7.71 1.71 3.58
CA LEU A 49 8.68 1.76 2.49
C LEU A 49 9.98 1.03 2.84
N ASP A 50 10.46 1.15 4.08
CA ASP A 50 11.65 0.42 4.54
C ASP A 50 11.43 -1.09 4.64
N ARG A 51 10.22 -1.52 5.05
CA ARG A 51 9.87 -2.93 5.24
C ARG A 51 9.53 -3.65 3.94
N ARG A 52 8.66 -3.05 3.12
CA ARG A 52 8.06 -3.64 1.92
C ARG A 52 8.87 -3.32 0.65
N GLY A 53 9.62 -2.22 0.67
CA GLY A 53 10.43 -1.77 -0.46
C GLY A 53 9.65 -1.01 -1.52
N GLU A 54 10.40 -0.37 -2.43
CA GLU A 54 9.86 0.51 -3.46
C GLU A 54 9.11 -0.22 -4.56
N LEU A 55 9.48 -1.48 -4.86
CA LEU A 55 8.76 -2.29 -5.86
C LEU A 55 7.32 -2.55 -5.41
N TRP A 56 7.13 -2.93 -4.14
CA TRP A 56 5.82 -3.10 -3.53
C TRP A 56 5.00 -1.81 -3.61
N ALA A 57 5.61 -0.69 -3.21
CA ALA A 57 4.94 0.60 -3.25
C ALA A 57 4.54 1.02 -4.68
N ALA A 58 5.40 0.79 -5.68
CA ALA A 58 5.07 1.08 -7.08
C ALA A 58 3.88 0.26 -7.58
N ALA A 59 3.80 -1.02 -7.22
CA ALA A 59 2.68 -1.89 -7.55
C ALA A 59 1.38 -1.42 -6.87
N VAL A 60 1.44 -1.11 -5.57
CA VAL A 60 0.29 -0.60 -4.81
C VAL A 60 -0.22 0.72 -5.38
N LEU A 61 0.68 1.64 -5.73
CA LEU A 61 0.30 2.95 -6.27
C LEU A 61 -0.10 2.91 -7.75
N GLY A 62 0.28 1.85 -8.49
CA GLY A 62 -0.03 1.70 -9.91
C GLY A 62 0.75 2.67 -10.79
N ARG A 63 1.91 3.15 -10.33
CA ARG A 63 2.78 4.07 -11.08
C ARG A 63 4.25 3.89 -10.73
N ASP A 64 5.12 4.40 -11.61
CA ASP A 64 6.54 4.51 -11.31
C ASP A 64 6.80 5.55 -10.20
N ILE A 65 7.65 5.19 -9.24
CA ILE A 65 8.07 6.02 -8.11
C ILE A 65 9.58 6.29 -8.09
N SER A 66 10.27 6.04 -9.22
CA SER A 66 11.72 6.29 -9.37
C SER A 66 12.16 7.73 -9.06
N ARG A 67 11.24 8.70 -9.23
CA ARG A 67 11.46 10.11 -8.89
C ARG A 67 11.71 10.27 -7.39
N ARG A 68 12.79 10.96 -7.03
CA ARG A 68 13.20 11.18 -5.64
C ARG A 68 12.59 12.43 -5.02
N SER A 69 12.37 12.38 -3.71
CA SER A 69 11.96 13.53 -2.92
C SER A 69 13.07 14.59 -2.88
N VAL A 70 12.71 15.86 -2.98
CA VAL A 70 13.65 16.99 -2.90
C VAL A 70 14.20 17.15 -1.49
N GLY A 71 13.36 16.99 -0.47
CA GLY A 71 13.76 17.14 0.93
C GLY A 71 14.47 15.90 1.49
N VAL A 72 14.19 14.72 0.93
CA VAL A 72 14.75 13.44 1.38
C VAL A 72 15.20 12.62 0.17
N PRO A 73 16.41 12.85 -0.36
CA PRO A 73 16.84 12.29 -1.66
C PRO A 73 16.87 10.77 -1.77
N HIS A 74 16.96 10.05 -0.64
CA HIS A 74 16.94 8.59 -0.60
C HIS A 74 15.53 8.00 -0.61
N ARG A 75 14.47 8.82 -0.58
CA ARG A 75 13.07 8.38 -0.58
C ARG A 75 12.38 8.72 -1.91
N PRO A 76 11.38 7.92 -2.33
CA PRO A 76 10.55 8.26 -3.48
C PRO A 76 9.72 9.51 -3.22
N HIS A 77 9.38 10.22 -4.29
CA HIS A 77 8.43 11.32 -4.25
C HIS A 77 7.00 10.78 -4.30
N LEU A 78 6.25 11.06 -3.23
CA LEU A 78 4.83 10.75 -3.13
C LEU A 78 3.98 11.99 -3.44
N ILE A 79 2.87 11.78 -4.15
CA ILE A 79 1.85 12.82 -4.37
C ILE A 79 0.81 12.77 -3.24
N PRO A 80 0.02 13.84 -3.02
CA PRO A 80 -0.95 13.90 -1.93
C PRO A 80 -1.89 12.69 -1.89
N GLY A 81 -2.02 12.10 -0.71
CA GLY A 81 -2.86 10.94 -0.41
C GLY A 81 -2.20 9.58 -0.63
N GLU A 82 -1.07 9.48 -1.34
CA GLU A 82 -0.39 8.20 -1.55
C GLU A 82 0.21 7.60 -0.28
N ASP A 83 0.63 8.45 0.65
CA ASP A 83 1.02 8.05 1.99
C ASP A 83 -0.08 7.23 2.68
N ARG A 84 -1.34 7.66 2.53
CA ARG A 84 -2.51 6.94 3.05
C ARG A 84 -2.81 5.67 2.25
N VAL A 85 -2.60 5.66 0.94
CA VAL A 85 -2.75 4.44 0.11
C VAL A 85 -1.81 3.35 0.60
N LEU A 86 -0.52 3.68 0.79
CA LEU A 86 0.48 2.71 1.25
C LEU A 86 0.15 2.19 2.65
N VAL A 87 -0.30 3.05 3.57
CA VAL A 87 -0.72 2.64 4.91
C VAL A 87 -1.94 1.71 4.87
N ALA A 88 -2.93 2.00 4.03
CA ALA A 88 -4.13 1.17 3.90
C ALA A 88 -3.82 -0.19 3.25
N ALA A 89 -3.01 -0.20 2.20
CA ALA A 89 -2.58 -1.44 1.53
C ALA A 89 -1.77 -2.35 2.46
N ASP A 90 -0.87 -1.78 3.26
CA ASP A 90 -0.10 -2.56 4.22
C ASP A 90 -1.00 -3.23 5.27
N ALA A 91 -2.04 -2.54 5.73
CA ALA A 91 -3.03 -3.10 6.65
C ALA A 91 -3.87 -4.21 5.99
N GLU A 92 -4.25 -4.06 4.72
CA GLU A 92 -4.99 -5.07 3.95
C GLU A 92 -4.15 -6.36 3.77
N GLU A 93 -2.86 -6.24 3.46
CA GLU A 93 -1.97 -7.41 3.38
C GLU A 93 -1.76 -8.06 4.75
N ASP A 94 -1.58 -7.28 5.81
CA ASP A 94 -1.45 -7.82 7.17
C ASP A 94 -2.73 -8.58 7.58
N GLN A 95 -3.93 -8.07 7.22
CA GLN A 95 -5.20 -8.77 7.44
C GLN A 95 -5.32 -10.06 6.61
N THR A 96 -4.91 -10.02 5.35
CA THR A 96 -4.89 -11.21 4.48
C THR A 96 -3.97 -12.29 5.06
N ALA A 97 -2.79 -11.90 5.53
CA ALA A 97 -1.84 -12.80 6.17
C ALA A 97 -2.39 -13.42 7.46
N ILE A 98 -3.07 -12.64 8.30
CA ILE A 98 -3.74 -13.15 9.51
C ILE A 98 -4.83 -14.16 9.15
N GLY A 99 -5.66 -13.87 8.15
CA GLY A 99 -6.71 -14.79 7.67
C GLY A 99 -6.16 -16.12 7.15
N HIS A 100 -4.92 -16.15 6.66
CA HIS A 100 -4.23 -17.39 6.29
C HIS A 100 -3.67 -18.18 7.49
N LEU A 101 -3.34 -17.50 8.60
CA LEU A 101 -2.80 -18.13 9.80
C LEU A 101 -3.89 -18.73 10.70
N ASP A 102 -5.08 -18.12 10.72
CA ASP A 102 -6.24 -18.62 11.47
C ASP A 102 -7.53 -18.51 10.63
N PRO A 103 -7.87 -19.56 9.86
CA PRO A 103 -9.08 -19.56 9.04
C PRO A 103 -10.38 -19.59 9.87
N ASP A 104 -10.31 -19.91 11.18
CA ASP A 104 -11.45 -20.01 12.08
C ASP A 104 -11.71 -18.69 12.85
N LEU A 105 -10.82 -17.70 12.76
CA LEU A 105 -10.97 -16.40 13.44
C LEU A 105 -12.15 -15.56 12.91
N HIS A 106 -12.69 -15.90 11.73
CA HIS A 106 -13.85 -15.22 11.13
C HIS A 106 -15.21 -15.84 11.48
N VAL A 107 -15.26 -16.86 12.36
CA VAL A 107 -16.48 -17.63 12.67
C VAL A 107 -17.07 -17.29 14.06
N ARG A 108 -16.88 -16.08 14.58
CA ARG A 108 -17.53 -15.66 15.83
C ARG A 108 -18.20 -14.29 15.76
#